data_AF-A0A8H5UNH3-F1
#
_entry.id   AF-A0A8H5UNH3-F1
#
_cell.length_a   1.000
_cell.length_b   1.000
_cell.length_c   1.000
_cell.angle_alpha   90.00
_cell.angle_beta   90.00
_cell.angle_gamma   90.00
#
_symmetry.space_group_name_H-M   'P 1'
#
loop_
_entity.id
_entity.type
_entity.pdbx_description
1 polymer ?
#
loop_
_entity_poly.entity_id
_entity_poly.type
_entity_poly.pdbx_seq_one_letter_code
_entity_poly.pdbx_strand_id
1 'polypeptide(L)'
;MNSTDDPECQEAFSVIENEDLPHPLDKLLSAFVANALNPALAATHLLNHRRPGQQRKADLYALISDWKFIVESMTKYGSTPPAPDSRTKAQILKRDGNRCCITGKPTGFGDPLVVMPVVLAPSRWLGAEPRVHEMLRAFFSLPYLDWWLAYTERLKRVDPIDGHWLVRRSAAEAYRKGVVKLHRLQPSMIEYKIGWCPIGTVEPALDVDGPYPLLGDHSRSGIRTVDARFIGTHARLSSSIGWLEVGKQIAENEIVIAQAGTQPSASRPGLVSAVFQMCSTIFWRAWLITPQFIRLSTYKVLRKIGHHLYGGTSSLAVSRLPFGLYLKATNEGAFNERNALDLVRKYTSVPVPCVLDLAADSRNTYLLTTGLRGYPLSRAMDMLSDRDCHELVDQMQSFIS
;
A
#
# COMPACT_ATOMS: atom_id res chain seq x y z
N MET A 1 6.92 -20.39 12.85
CA MET A 1 6.14 -21.22 11.91
C MET A 1 5.14 -20.30 11.25
N ASN A 2 5.09 -20.26 9.91
CA ASN A 2 4.03 -19.52 9.22
C ASN A 2 2.72 -20.20 9.57
N SER A 3 1.89 -19.52 10.36
CA SER A 3 0.60 -20.04 10.84
C SER A 3 -0.42 -20.30 9.72
N THR A 4 -0.06 -20.03 8.46
CA THR A 4 -0.85 -20.28 7.26
C THR A 4 -0.67 -21.70 6.71
N ASP A 5 0.33 -22.45 7.18
CA ASP A 5 0.59 -23.84 6.75
C ASP A 5 -0.27 -24.87 7.50
N ASP A 6 -1.11 -24.38 8.42
CA ASP A 6 -2.08 -25.15 9.18
C ASP A 6 -3.20 -25.69 8.25
N PRO A 7 -3.57 -26.99 8.33
CA PRO A 7 -4.52 -27.62 7.41
C PRO A 7 -5.87 -26.90 7.36
N GLU A 8 -6.40 -26.48 8.51
CA GLU A 8 -7.66 -25.75 8.60
C GLU A 8 -7.56 -24.39 7.89
N CYS A 9 -6.42 -23.72 7.99
CA CYS A 9 -6.17 -22.48 7.25
C CYS A 9 -6.14 -22.72 5.74
N GLN A 10 -5.48 -23.78 5.27
CA GLN A 10 -5.43 -24.12 3.84
C GLN A 10 -6.82 -24.45 3.29
N GLU A 11 -7.62 -25.20 4.05
CA GLU A 11 -9.01 -25.48 3.69
C GLU A 11 -9.84 -24.19 3.60
N ALA A 12 -9.70 -23.29 4.59
CA ALA A 12 -10.41 -22.01 4.59
C ALA A 12 -10.02 -21.13 3.38
N PHE A 13 -8.74 -21.04 3.01
CA PHE A 13 -8.31 -20.28 1.83
C PHE A 13 -8.85 -20.89 0.54
N SER A 14 -8.78 -22.23 0.39
CA SER A 14 -9.35 -22.94 -0.74
C SER A 14 -10.86 -22.69 -0.87
N VAL A 15 -11.58 -22.68 0.26
CA VAL A 15 -13.00 -22.34 0.29
C VAL A 15 -13.27 -20.91 -0.20
N ILE A 16 -12.46 -19.94 0.21
CA ILE A 16 -12.60 -18.54 -0.23
C ILE A 16 -12.34 -18.43 -1.74
N GLU A 17 -11.29 -19.07 -2.24
CA GLU A 17 -10.89 -19.03 -3.65
C GLU A 17 -11.94 -19.69 -4.57
N ASN A 18 -12.54 -20.81 -4.13
CA ASN A 18 -13.48 -21.57 -4.96
C ASN A 18 -14.88 -20.94 -5.10
N GLU A 19 -15.24 -19.93 -4.30
CA GLU A 19 -16.59 -19.32 -4.32
C GLU A 19 -16.71 -18.10 -5.24
N ASP A 20 -15.63 -17.74 -5.94
CA ASP A 20 -15.58 -16.67 -6.94
C ASP A 20 -16.17 -15.36 -6.39
N LEU A 21 -15.65 -14.96 -5.22
CA LEU A 21 -16.03 -13.70 -4.58
C LEU A 21 -15.44 -12.53 -5.37
N PRO A 22 -16.21 -11.46 -5.66
CA PRO A 22 -15.68 -10.31 -6.39
C PRO A 22 -14.48 -9.70 -5.67
N HIS A 23 -13.42 -9.38 -6.40
CA HIS A 23 -12.26 -8.71 -5.82
C HIS A 23 -12.67 -7.32 -5.25
N PRO A 24 -12.21 -6.91 -4.05
CA PRO A 24 -11.23 -7.55 -3.17
C PRO A 24 -11.85 -8.32 -1.99
N LEU A 25 -13.08 -8.82 -2.10
CA LEU A 25 -13.80 -9.43 -0.99
C LEU A 25 -13.17 -10.75 -0.53
N ASP A 26 -12.64 -11.53 -1.49
CA ASP A 26 -11.83 -12.72 -1.25
C ASP A 26 -10.58 -12.39 -0.40
N LYS A 27 -9.87 -11.32 -0.76
CA LYS A 27 -8.66 -10.86 -0.06
C LYS A 27 -8.99 -10.31 1.32
N LEU A 28 -10.10 -9.58 1.44
CA LEU A 28 -10.59 -9.06 2.71
C LEU A 28 -10.93 -10.19 3.70
N LEU A 29 -11.62 -11.22 3.24
CA LEU A 29 -11.96 -12.38 4.07
C LEU A 29 -10.73 -13.25 4.37
N SER A 30 -9.81 -13.39 3.42
CA SER A 30 -8.52 -14.06 3.65
C SER A 30 -7.70 -13.35 4.72
N ALA A 31 -7.76 -12.01 4.78
CA ALA A 31 -7.07 -11.23 5.81
C ALA A 31 -7.62 -11.46 7.23
N PHE A 32 -8.90 -11.83 7.38
CA PHE A 32 -9.47 -12.25 8.67
C PHE A 32 -8.78 -13.52 9.19
N VAL A 33 -8.61 -14.54 8.35
CA VAL A 33 -7.95 -15.79 8.74
C VAL A 33 -6.46 -15.56 8.97
N ALA A 34 -5.76 -14.99 7.99
CA ALA A 34 -4.30 -14.89 7.99
C ALA A 34 -3.73 -14.03 9.13
N ASN A 35 -4.46 -12.99 9.55
CA ASN A 35 -3.96 -12.02 10.53
C ASN A 35 -4.54 -12.19 11.94
N ALA A 36 -5.40 -13.18 12.16
CA ALA A 36 -5.93 -13.50 13.48
C ALA A 36 -4.81 -13.78 14.49
N LEU A 37 -5.11 -13.62 15.78
CA LEU A 37 -4.19 -14.00 16.85
C LEU A 37 -3.89 -15.50 16.82
N ASN A 38 -4.91 -16.30 16.48
CA ASN A 38 -4.79 -17.72 16.18
C ASN A 38 -5.51 -18.02 14.85
N PRO A 39 -4.76 -18.12 13.73
CA PRO A 39 -5.34 -18.37 12.41
C PRO A 39 -6.18 -19.64 12.30
N ALA A 40 -5.81 -20.73 12.98
CA ALA A 40 -6.58 -21.97 12.98
C ALA A 40 -7.98 -21.75 13.57
N LEU A 41 -8.11 -21.02 14.69
CA LEU A 41 -9.41 -20.69 15.28
C LEU A 41 -10.27 -19.81 14.36
N ALA A 42 -9.66 -18.85 13.66
CA ALA A 42 -10.36 -18.02 12.68
C ALA A 42 -10.81 -18.85 11.46
N ALA A 43 -9.97 -19.76 10.98
CA ALA A 43 -10.31 -20.70 9.91
C ALA A 43 -11.47 -21.62 10.31
N THR A 44 -11.41 -22.25 11.50
CA THR A 44 -12.50 -23.07 12.04
C THR A 44 -13.79 -22.28 12.17
N HIS A 45 -13.74 -21.02 12.61
CA HIS A 45 -14.92 -20.16 12.68
C HIS A 45 -15.55 -19.96 11.29
N LEU A 46 -14.75 -19.67 10.27
CA LEU A 46 -15.21 -19.52 8.88
C LEU A 46 -15.83 -20.82 8.35
N LEU A 47 -15.16 -21.96 8.55
CA LEU A 47 -15.61 -23.26 8.07
C LEU A 47 -16.93 -23.69 8.75
N ASN A 48 -17.06 -23.47 10.06
CA ASN A 48 -18.26 -23.80 10.82
C ASN A 48 -19.45 -22.86 10.53
N HIS A 49 -19.20 -21.66 10.00
CA HIS A 49 -20.28 -20.73 9.65
C HIS A 49 -21.09 -21.21 8.44
N ARG A 50 -20.55 -22.15 7.65
CA ARG A 50 -21.26 -22.74 6.52
C ARG A 50 -22.32 -23.73 6.98
N ARG A 51 -23.53 -23.55 6.46
CA ARG A 51 -24.56 -24.59 6.55
C ARG A 51 -24.39 -25.59 5.40
N PRO A 52 -24.56 -26.90 5.62
CA PRO A 52 -24.60 -27.87 4.54
C PRO A 52 -25.76 -27.55 3.58
N GLY A 53 -25.48 -27.13 2.33
CA GLY A 53 -26.52 -26.82 1.33
C GLY A 53 -26.15 -25.77 0.27
N GLN A 54 -27.17 -25.23 -0.41
CA GLN A 54 -27.07 -24.34 -1.58
C GLN A 54 -26.70 -22.86 -1.28
N GLN A 55 -26.53 -22.45 -0.02
CA GLN A 55 -26.32 -21.03 0.37
C GLN A 55 -24.87 -20.64 0.70
N ARG A 56 -23.87 -21.40 0.22
CA ARG A 56 -22.45 -21.22 0.56
C ARG A 56 -21.92 -19.79 0.34
N LYS A 57 -22.27 -19.18 -0.79
CA LYS A 57 -21.85 -17.81 -1.14
C LYS A 57 -22.51 -16.75 -0.25
N ALA A 58 -23.77 -16.95 0.12
CA ALA A 58 -24.50 -16.03 1.00
C ALA A 58 -23.93 -16.03 2.43
N ASP A 59 -23.54 -17.20 2.94
CA ASP A 59 -22.87 -17.33 4.24
C ASP A 59 -21.54 -16.57 4.26
N LEU A 60 -20.75 -16.64 3.18
CA LEU A 60 -19.50 -15.86 3.07
C LEU A 60 -19.76 -14.35 2.98
N TYR A 61 -20.81 -13.91 2.27
CA TYR A 61 -21.20 -12.50 2.26
C TYR A 61 -21.61 -11.98 3.63
N ALA A 62 -22.29 -12.80 4.45
CA ALA A 62 -22.61 -12.45 5.83
C ALA A 62 -21.34 -12.26 6.67
N LEU A 63 -20.37 -13.19 6.58
CA LEU A 63 -19.07 -13.06 7.24
C LEU A 63 -18.30 -11.80 6.77
N ILE A 64 -18.30 -11.52 5.47
CA ILE A 64 -17.68 -10.32 4.91
C ILE A 64 -18.35 -9.06 5.46
N SER A 65 -19.67 -9.05 5.57
CA SER A 65 -20.41 -7.92 6.15
C SER A 65 -20.05 -7.69 7.62
N ASP A 66 -19.98 -8.76 8.41
CA ASP A 66 -19.58 -8.68 9.82
C ASP A 66 -18.12 -8.24 9.96
N TRP A 67 -17.24 -8.73 9.08
CA TRP A 67 -15.83 -8.33 9.09
C TRP A 67 -15.64 -6.85 8.70
N LYS A 68 -16.36 -6.39 7.67
CA LYS A 68 -16.43 -4.98 7.30
C LYS A 68 -16.85 -4.13 8.49
N PHE A 69 -17.93 -4.52 9.16
CA PHE A 69 -18.42 -3.84 10.37
C PHE A 69 -17.34 -3.77 11.46
N ILE A 70 -16.63 -4.88 11.73
CA ILE A 70 -15.59 -4.95 12.76
C ILE A 70 -14.46 -3.95 12.46
N VAL A 71 -13.93 -3.98 11.24
CA VAL A 71 -12.79 -3.15 10.83
C VAL A 71 -13.21 -1.67 10.79
N GLU A 72 -14.35 -1.35 10.17
CA GLU A 72 -14.84 0.03 10.07
C GLU A 72 -15.19 0.64 11.43
N SER A 73 -15.54 -0.18 12.42
CA SER A 73 -15.78 0.28 13.80
C SER A 73 -14.54 0.85 14.46
N MET A 74 -13.33 0.51 14.00
CA MET A 74 -12.06 1.07 14.49
C MET A 74 -11.47 2.15 13.57
N THR A 75 -11.83 2.17 12.29
CA THR A 75 -11.18 3.09 11.34
C THR A 75 -12.06 4.26 10.94
N LYS A 76 -13.35 4.03 10.66
CA LYS A 76 -14.28 5.02 10.13
C LYS A 76 -15.24 5.54 11.19
N TYR A 77 -15.76 4.63 12.01
CA TYR A 77 -16.77 4.92 13.04
C TYR A 77 -16.22 4.82 14.46
N GLY A 78 -14.88 4.78 14.59
CA GLY A 78 -14.21 4.69 15.87
C GLY A 78 -14.34 5.96 16.69
N SER A 79 -14.40 5.81 18.01
CA SER A 79 -14.43 6.92 18.96
C SER A 79 -13.00 7.34 19.30
N THR A 80 -12.74 8.65 19.24
CA THR A 80 -11.42 9.19 19.61
C THR A 80 -11.28 9.17 21.14
N PRO A 81 -10.19 8.62 21.69
CA PRO A 81 -9.90 8.74 23.12
C PRO A 81 -9.80 10.21 23.55
N PRO A 82 -9.91 10.53 24.86
CA PRO A 82 -9.82 11.91 25.34
C PRO A 82 -8.53 12.58 24.85
N ALA A 83 -8.65 13.79 24.31
CA ALA A 83 -7.49 14.53 23.86
C ALA A 83 -6.58 14.88 25.05
N PRO A 84 -5.25 14.70 24.94
CA PRO A 84 -4.34 15.03 26.02
C PRO A 84 -4.32 16.54 26.27
N ASP A 85 -4.33 16.93 27.53
CA ASP A 85 -4.10 18.31 27.95
C ASP A 85 -2.63 18.74 27.68
N SER A 86 -2.29 20.00 27.93
CA SER A 86 -0.94 20.51 27.70
C SER A 86 0.14 19.79 28.51
N ARG A 87 -0.18 19.33 29.73
CA ARG A 87 0.75 18.63 30.62
C ARG A 87 1.00 17.21 30.11
N THR A 88 -0.04 16.49 29.76
CA THR A 88 0.05 15.14 29.20
C THR A 88 0.72 15.15 27.84
N LYS A 89 0.46 16.17 26.99
CA LYS A 89 1.22 16.37 25.74
C LYS A 89 2.72 16.50 26.01
N ALA A 90 3.12 17.35 26.97
CA ALA A 90 4.53 17.50 27.33
C ALA A 90 5.16 16.18 27.81
N GLN A 91 4.41 15.37 28.57
CA GLN A 91 4.86 14.04 29.00
C GLN A 91 5.01 13.07 27.83
N ILE A 92 4.09 13.06 26.87
CA ILE A 92 4.18 12.23 25.66
C ILE A 92 5.40 12.65 24.82
N LEU A 93 5.60 13.96 24.60
CA LEU A 93 6.78 14.46 23.88
C LEU A 93 8.08 14.03 24.54
N LYS A 94 8.14 14.09 25.88
CA LYS A 94 9.29 13.66 26.67
C LYS A 94 9.51 12.14 26.57
N ARG A 95 8.44 11.34 26.73
CA ARG A 95 8.48 9.86 26.61
C ARG A 95 8.98 9.42 25.24
N ASP A 96 8.49 10.06 24.19
CA ASP A 96 8.76 9.68 22.79
C ASP A 96 10.04 10.36 22.24
N GLY A 97 10.81 11.04 23.10
CA GLY A 97 12.12 11.60 22.76
C GLY A 97 12.08 12.70 21.69
N ASN A 98 10.93 13.38 21.54
CA ASN A 98 10.67 14.36 20.47
C ASN A 98 10.97 13.81 19.06
N ARG A 99 10.70 12.52 18.85
CA ARG A 99 10.88 11.81 17.58
C ARG A 99 9.60 11.07 17.22
N CYS A 100 9.42 10.81 15.95
CA CYS A 100 8.32 10.01 15.47
C CYS A 100 8.50 8.55 15.91
N CYS A 101 7.52 8.03 16.63
CA CYS A 101 7.43 6.64 17.10
C CYS A 101 7.38 5.57 15.99
N ILE A 102 7.24 5.98 14.71
CA ILE A 102 7.25 5.06 13.56
C ILE A 102 8.54 5.22 12.77
N THR A 103 8.91 6.46 12.42
CA THR A 103 10.03 6.73 11.50
C THR A 103 11.35 7.02 12.21
N GLY A 104 11.37 7.20 13.54
CA GLY A 104 12.56 7.60 14.30
C GLY A 104 13.00 9.07 14.10
N LYS A 105 12.34 9.80 13.20
CA LYS A 105 12.76 11.13 12.78
C LYS A 105 12.16 12.27 13.60
N PRO A 106 12.88 13.39 13.75
CA PRO A 106 12.34 14.60 14.36
C PRO A 106 11.31 15.28 13.44
N THR A 107 10.76 16.42 13.84
CA THR A 107 9.88 17.23 12.97
C THR A 107 10.58 17.62 11.66
N GLY A 108 9.87 17.55 10.53
CA GLY A 108 10.37 17.94 9.20
C GLY A 108 9.64 19.16 8.63
N PHE A 109 10.25 19.83 7.65
CA PHE A 109 9.56 20.88 6.89
C PHE A 109 8.41 20.26 6.09
N GLY A 110 7.17 20.69 6.37
CA GLY A 110 5.96 20.13 5.75
C GLY A 110 5.46 18.81 6.35
N ASP A 111 6.19 18.21 7.31
CA ASP A 111 5.78 16.96 7.99
C ASP A 111 6.02 17.07 9.51
N PRO A 112 5.12 17.76 10.22
CA PRO A 112 5.30 18.05 11.64
C PRO A 112 5.05 16.82 12.52
N LEU A 113 5.66 16.80 13.71
CA LEU A 113 5.29 15.87 14.77
C LEU A 113 3.94 16.27 15.37
N VAL A 114 3.06 15.29 15.56
CA VAL A 114 1.72 15.43 16.12
C VAL A 114 1.49 14.36 17.18
N VAL A 115 0.78 14.74 18.26
CA VAL A 115 0.30 13.79 19.26
C VAL A 115 -1.05 13.26 18.80
N MET A 116 -1.12 11.96 18.53
CA MET A 116 -2.30 11.30 17.97
C MET A 116 -2.65 10.06 18.78
N PRO A 117 -3.93 9.64 18.83
CA PRO A 117 -4.27 8.32 19.35
C PRO A 117 -3.61 7.26 18.47
N VAL A 118 -3.18 6.17 19.10
CA VAL A 118 -2.58 5.03 18.39
C VAL A 118 -3.63 4.34 17.53
N VAL A 119 -4.82 4.10 18.10
CA VAL A 119 -6.00 3.56 17.40
C VAL A 119 -7.27 4.18 17.99
N LEU A 120 -8.36 4.16 17.23
CA LEU A 120 -9.67 4.58 17.73
C LEU A 120 -10.34 3.45 18.50
N ALA A 121 -11.19 3.81 19.46
CA ALA A 121 -11.94 2.85 20.26
C ALA A 121 -13.19 2.36 19.49
N PRO A 122 -13.43 1.05 19.39
CA PRO A 122 -14.56 0.49 18.66
C PRO A 122 -15.86 0.52 19.48
N SER A 123 -16.45 1.70 19.67
CA SER A 123 -17.70 1.87 20.45
C SER A 123 -18.85 1.00 19.96
N ARG A 124 -18.91 0.70 18.66
CA ARG A 124 -19.94 -0.16 18.05
C ARG A 124 -19.83 -1.63 18.46
N TRP A 125 -18.69 -2.09 18.99
CA TRP A 125 -18.55 -3.48 19.44
C TRP A 125 -19.38 -3.76 20.71
N LEU A 126 -19.56 -2.78 21.60
CA LEU A 126 -20.29 -2.96 22.87
C LEU A 126 -21.74 -3.42 22.69
N GLY A 127 -22.38 -3.06 21.58
CA GLY A 127 -23.75 -3.43 21.25
C GLY A 127 -23.85 -4.27 19.98
N ALA A 128 -22.75 -4.88 19.54
CA ALA A 128 -22.75 -5.68 18.32
C ALA A 128 -23.55 -6.98 18.48
N GLU A 129 -24.05 -7.51 17.37
CA GLU A 129 -24.77 -8.77 17.35
C GLU A 129 -23.91 -9.94 17.87
N PRO A 130 -24.52 -11.02 18.40
CA PRO A 130 -23.78 -12.18 18.89
C PRO A 130 -22.82 -12.79 17.85
N ARG A 131 -23.23 -12.83 16.58
CA ARG A 131 -22.38 -13.36 15.48
C ARG A 131 -21.08 -12.56 15.29
N VAL A 132 -21.15 -11.23 15.47
CA VAL A 132 -19.98 -10.33 15.39
C VAL A 132 -19.05 -10.58 16.57
N HIS A 133 -19.59 -10.81 17.77
CA HIS A 133 -18.79 -11.16 18.95
C HIS A 133 -18.08 -12.50 18.81
N GLU A 134 -18.73 -13.50 18.22
CA GLU A 134 -18.08 -14.79 17.92
C GLU A 134 -16.93 -14.61 16.92
N MET A 135 -17.13 -13.80 15.88
CA MET A 135 -16.08 -13.49 14.90
C MET A 135 -14.91 -12.72 15.53
N LEU A 136 -15.21 -11.74 16.39
CA LEU A 136 -14.20 -11.02 17.18
C LEU A 136 -13.41 -11.96 18.10
N ARG A 137 -14.09 -12.92 18.74
CA ARG A 137 -13.46 -13.93 19.60
C ARG A 137 -12.54 -14.84 18.79
N ALA A 138 -12.98 -15.27 17.60
CA ALA A 138 -12.15 -16.07 16.71
C ALA A 138 -10.90 -15.30 16.24
N PHE A 139 -11.03 -14.00 15.97
CA PHE A 139 -9.93 -13.16 15.50
C PHE A 139 -8.94 -12.78 16.62
N PHE A 140 -9.44 -12.32 17.77
CA PHE A 140 -8.61 -11.75 18.84
C PHE A 140 -8.34 -12.69 20.01
N SER A 141 -9.07 -13.80 20.15
CA SER A 141 -9.27 -14.57 21.40
C SER A 141 -10.08 -13.81 22.45
N LEU A 142 -10.71 -14.57 23.37
CA LEU A 142 -11.57 -14.01 24.42
C LEU A 142 -10.84 -13.02 25.35
N PRO A 143 -9.65 -13.29 25.92
CA PRO A 143 -8.98 -12.35 26.82
C PRO A 143 -8.64 -11.00 26.18
N TYR A 144 -8.34 -11.01 24.89
CA TYR A 144 -8.01 -9.81 24.13
C TYR A 144 -9.28 -9.01 23.82
N LEU A 145 -10.37 -9.70 23.42
CA LEU A 145 -11.67 -9.07 23.21
C LEU A 145 -12.21 -8.43 24.49
N ASP A 146 -12.17 -9.14 25.62
CA ASP A 146 -12.63 -8.61 26.91
C ASP A 146 -11.90 -7.33 27.31
N TRP A 147 -10.59 -7.28 27.02
CA TRP A 147 -9.83 -6.05 27.25
C TRP A 147 -10.31 -4.90 26.37
N TRP A 148 -10.58 -5.14 25.08
CA TRP A 148 -11.10 -4.12 24.17
C TRP A 148 -12.49 -3.61 24.60
N LEU A 149 -13.38 -4.50 25.03
CA LEU A 149 -14.69 -4.13 25.54
C LEU A 149 -14.55 -3.26 26.79
N ALA A 150 -13.77 -3.71 27.77
CA ALA A 150 -13.52 -2.95 29.01
C ALA A 150 -12.84 -1.59 28.76
N TYR A 151 -11.88 -1.52 27.84
CA TYR A 151 -11.24 -0.28 27.41
C TYR A 151 -12.26 0.69 26.82
N THR A 152 -13.11 0.18 25.93
CA THR A 152 -14.11 0.98 25.20
C THR A 152 -15.21 1.50 26.13
N GLU A 153 -15.71 0.67 27.05
CA GLU A 153 -16.66 1.09 28.09
C GLU A 153 -16.12 2.25 28.94
N ARG A 154 -14.81 2.21 29.24
CA ARG A 154 -14.15 3.17 30.12
C ARG A 154 -13.46 4.30 29.38
N LEU A 155 -13.67 4.45 28.07
CA LEU A 155 -12.90 5.34 27.19
C LEU A 155 -12.73 6.76 27.75
N LYS A 156 -13.79 7.34 28.33
CA LYS A 156 -13.77 8.70 28.90
C LYS A 156 -12.88 8.86 30.14
N ARG A 157 -12.50 7.75 30.78
CA ARG A 157 -11.69 7.71 32.01
C ARG A 157 -10.27 7.20 31.76
N VAL A 158 -9.94 6.84 30.53
CA VAL A 158 -8.60 6.37 30.17
C VAL A 158 -7.64 7.56 30.17
N ASP A 159 -6.48 7.36 30.78
CA ASP A 159 -5.39 8.33 30.70
C ASP A 159 -4.84 8.39 29.26
N PRO A 160 -4.85 9.57 28.61
CA PRO A 160 -4.34 9.72 27.24
C PRO A 160 -2.89 9.26 27.06
N ILE A 161 -2.08 9.18 28.12
CA ILE A 161 -0.68 8.74 28.05
C ILE A 161 -0.54 7.33 27.48
N ASP A 162 -1.48 6.43 27.79
CA ASP A 162 -1.40 5.01 27.38
C ASP A 162 -1.87 4.79 25.93
N GLY A 163 -2.72 5.69 25.43
CA GLY A 163 -3.39 5.58 24.13
C GLY A 163 -2.89 6.53 23.05
N HIS A 164 -1.97 7.45 23.36
CA HIS A 164 -1.41 8.42 22.42
C HIS A 164 0.09 8.27 22.26
N TRP A 165 0.59 8.71 21.10
CA TRP A 165 1.99 8.72 20.74
C TRP A 165 2.36 9.94 19.89
N LEU A 166 3.65 10.20 19.78
CA LEU A 166 4.21 11.24 18.93
C LEU A 166 4.61 10.65 17.57
N VAL A 167 4.00 11.16 16.50
CA VAL A 167 4.25 10.67 15.14
C VAL A 167 4.32 11.83 14.15
N ARG A 168 5.06 11.66 13.05
CA ARG A 168 4.97 12.55 11.89
C ARG A 168 3.58 12.41 11.25
N ARG A 169 3.06 13.49 10.67
CA ARG A 169 1.75 13.50 10.01
C ARG A 169 1.67 12.46 8.89
N SER A 170 2.69 12.39 8.04
CA SER A 170 2.77 11.41 6.95
C SER A 170 2.73 9.97 7.47
N ALA A 171 3.48 9.69 8.54
CA ALA A 171 3.54 8.38 9.17
C ALA A 171 2.22 8.00 9.85
N ALA A 172 1.55 8.97 10.50
CA ALA A 172 0.23 8.77 11.07
C ALA A 172 -0.81 8.43 10.00
N GLU A 173 -0.74 9.07 8.84
CA GLU A 173 -1.65 8.81 7.72
C GLU A 173 -1.41 7.42 7.11
N ALA A 174 -0.15 7.07 6.83
CA ALA A 174 0.21 5.74 6.32
C ALA A 174 -0.18 4.63 7.31
N TYR A 175 0.03 4.86 8.61
CA TYR A 175 -0.41 3.96 9.67
C TYR A 175 -1.95 3.83 9.65
N ARG A 176 -2.70 4.93 9.67
CA ARG A 176 -4.17 4.91 9.64
C ARG A 176 -4.73 4.19 8.40
N LYS A 177 -4.07 4.29 7.25
CA LYS A 177 -4.41 3.59 6.00
C LYS A 177 -4.01 2.09 6.00
N GLY A 178 -3.33 1.60 7.03
CA GLY A 178 -2.86 0.21 7.10
C GLY A 178 -1.64 -0.07 6.23
N VAL A 179 -1.04 0.93 5.59
CA VAL A 179 0.16 0.79 4.71
C VAL A 179 1.39 0.40 5.53
N VAL A 180 1.46 0.89 6.77
CA VAL A 180 2.52 0.60 7.72
C VAL A 180 1.92 -0.08 8.94
N LYS A 181 2.50 -1.22 9.32
CA LYS A 181 2.21 -1.93 10.56
C LYS A 181 3.47 -2.10 11.40
N LEU A 182 3.30 -2.33 12.69
CA LEU A 182 4.39 -2.51 13.63
C LEU A 182 4.29 -3.91 14.25
N HIS A 183 5.29 -4.75 13.96
CA HIS A 183 5.37 -6.10 14.50
C HIS A 183 6.19 -6.10 15.78
N ARG A 184 5.57 -6.44 16.91
CA ARG A 184 6.30 -6.54 18.18
C ARG A 184 7.40 -7.60 18.09
N LEU A 185 8.62 -7.23 18.45
CA LEU A 185 9.73 -8.16 18.54
C LEU A 185 9.70 -8.87 19.89
N GLN A 186 9.29 -10.13 19.91
CA GLN A 186 9.30 -10.92 21.14
C GLN A 186 10.75 -11.19 21.60
N PRO A 187 11.04 -11.11 22.91
CA PRO A 187 10.12 -10.89 24.04
C PRO A 187 9.90 -9.41 24.43
N SER A 188 10.41 -8.45 23.67
CA SER A 188 10.31 -7.02 23.98
C SER A 188 8.87 -6.51 23.90
N MET A 189 8.51 -5.65 24.84
CA MET A 189 7.21 -4.96 24.89
C MET A 189 7.23 -3.58 24.23
N ILE A 190 8.41 -3.09 23.87
CA ILE A 190 8.63 -1.73 23.36
C ILE A 190 9.36 -1.71 22.03
N GLU A 191 10.01 -2.80 21.61
CA GLU A 191 10.69 -2.87 20.32
C GLU A 191 9.76 -3.46 19.26
N TYR A 192 9.66 -2.77 18.14
CA TYR A 192 8.83 -3.17 17.01
C TYR A 192 9.64 -3.15 15.74
N LYS A 193 9.27 -4.00 14.78
CA LYS A 193 9.77 -3.97 13.42
C LYS A 193 8.71 -3.38 12.50
N ILE A 194 9.09 -2.41 11.68
CA ILE A 194 8.23 -1.86 10.65
C ILE A 194 7.93 -2.94 9.62
N GLY A 195 6.65 -3.23 9.41
CA GLY A 195 6.13 -4.05 8.33
C GLY A 195 5.40 -3.17 7.32
N TRP A 196 5.69 -3.39 6.03
CA TRP A 196 4.99 -2.74 4.93
C TRP A 196 3.85 -3.63 4.46
N CYS A 197 2.67 -3.04 4.27
CA CYS A 197 1.50 -3.70 3.70
C CYS A 197 1.04 -2.90 2.48
N PRO A 198 1.79 -2.96 1.36
CA PRO A 198 1.48 -2.19 0.16
C PRO A 198 0.29 -2.84 -0.55
N ILE A 199 -0.92 -2.54 -0.08
CA ILE A 199 -2.18 -2.94 -0.71
C ILE A 199 -2.74 -1.72 -1.45
N GLY A 200 -3.12 -1.91 -2.70
CA GLY A 200 -3.64 -0.86 -3.57
C GLY A 200 -2.53 -0.11 -4.31
N THR A 201 -2.62 1.22 -4.39
CA THR A 201 -1.59 2.01 -5.07
C THR A 201 -0.33 2.10 -4.21
N VAL A 202 0.78 1.55 -4.70
CA VAL A 202 2.06 1.55 -3.99
C VAL A 202 2.69 2.95 -4.01
N GLU A 203 2.42 3.73 -2.96
CA GLU A 203 3.11 4.99 -2.66
C GLU A 203 4.59 4.73 -2.28
N PRO A 204 5.50 5.71 -2.47
CA PRO A 204 6.87 5.57 -2.00
C PRO A 204 6.89 5.32 -0.48
N ALA A 205 7.72 4.36 -0.07
CA ALA A 205 7.89 4.03 1.34
C ALA A 205 8.27 5.29 2.15
N LEU A 206 7.71 5.42 3.36
CA LEU A 206 8.13 6.46 4.29
C LEU A 206 9.63 6.36 4.52
N ASP A 207 10.27 7.52 4.62
CA ASP A 207 11.68 7.62 4.91
C ASP A 207 11.93 7.40 6.42
N VAL A 208 12.49 6.24 6.78
CA VAL A 208 12.65 5.76 8.17
C VAL A 208 14.10 5.73 8.63
N ASP A 209 14.38 6.14 9.87
CA ASP A 209 15.66 5.97 10.56
C ASP A 209 15.77 4.55 11.12
N GLY A 210 16.03 3.60 10.22
CA GLY A 210 16.11 2.18 10.55
C GLY A 210 14.74 1.51 10.69
N PRO A 211 14.69 0.16 10.71
CA PRO A 211 13.43 -0.57 10.67
C PRO A 211 12.85 -0.87 12.07
N TYR A 212 13.48 -0.40 13.14
CA TYR A 212 13.17 -0.80 14.51
C TYR A 212 12.75 0.39 15.41
N PRO A 213 11.49 0.84 15.34
CA PRO A 213 10.98 1.82 16.28
C PRO A 213 10.95 1.27 17.71
N LEU A 214 11.31 2.15 18.65
CA LEU A 214 11.24 1.91 20.08
C LEU A 214 10.06 2.72 20.65
N LEU A 215 9.04 2.06 21.19
CA LEU A 215 7.88 2.66 21.85
C LEU A 215 8.04 2.70 23.38
N GLY A 216 9.27 2.89 23.84
CA GLY A 216 9.64 2.98 25.26
C GLY A 216 9.72 4.41 25.78
N ASP A 217 9.95 4.55 27.09
CA ASP A 217 10.25 5.84 27.71
C ASP A 217 11.71 6.27 27.44
N HIS A 218 11.91 7.06 26.40
CA HIS A 218 13.22 7.61 26.03
C HIS A 218 13.78 8.55 27.09
N SER A 219 12.92 9.12 27.93
CA SER A 219 13.35 10.03 28.99
C SER A 219 13.86 9.34 30.24
N ARG A 220 13.68 8.01 30.34
CA ARG A 220 14.02 7.20 31.52
C ARG A 220 13.45 7.77 32.82
N SER A 221 12.32 8.47 32.73
CA SER A 221 11.66 9.13 33.86
C SER A 221 10.53 8.29 34.44
N GLY A 222 10.36 7.04 33.98
CA GLY A 222 9.31 6.14 34.43
C GLY A 222 7.94 6.46 33.83
N ILE A 223 7.91 7.14 32.68
CA ILE A 223 6.64 7.45 32.00
C ILE A 223 6.07 6.18 31.39
N ARG A 224 4.77 5.93 31.61
CA ARG A 224 4.08 4.75 31.07
C ARG A 224 4.12 4.72 29.55
N THR A 225 4.37 3.55 28.99
CA THR A 225 4.44 3.31 27.55
C THR A 225 3.06 3.07 26.98
N VAL A 226 2.94 3.20 25.65
CA VAL A 226 1.73 2.82 24.92
C VAL A 226 1.41 1.35 25.19
N ASP A 227 0.13 1.03 25.36
CA ASP A 227 -0.30 -0.37 25.48
C ASP A 227 -0.05 -1.14 24.18
N ALA A 228 0.76 -2.20 24.25
CA ALA A 228 1.14 -3.00 23.10
C ALA A 228 -0.05 -3.61 22.33
N ARG A 229 -1.23 -3.74 22.96
CA ARG A 229 -2.45 -4.23 22.31
C ARG A 229 -2.97 -3.27 21.26
N PHE A 230 -2.80 -1.95 21.41
CA PHE A 230 -3.16 -1.01 20.35
C PHE A 230 -2.37 -1.28 19.07
N ILE A 231 -1.06 -1.43 19.23
CA ILE A 231 -0.13 -1.68 18.13
C ILE A 231 -0.41 -3.05 17.50
N GLY A 232 -0.60 -4.08 18.33
CA GLY A 232 -0.93 -5.43 17.87
C GLY A 232 -2.27 -5.49 17.14
N THR A 233 -3.29 -4.77 17.62
CA THR A 233 -4.61 -4.71 16.98
C THR A 233 -4.52 -4.10 15.59
N HIS A 234 -3.89 -2.92 15.49
CA HIS A 234 -3.69 -2.25 14.22
C HIS A 234 -2.90 -3.12 13.24
N ALA A 235 -1.80 -3.74 13.69
CA ALA A 235 -0.97 -4.57 12.82
C ALA A 235 -1.74 -5.75 12.21
N ARG A 236 -2.71 -6.30 12.96
CA ARG A 236 -3.60 -7.37 12.50
C ARG A 236 -4.68 -6.89 11.54
N LEU A 237 -5.23 -5.71 11.77
CA LEU A 237 -6.27 -5.12 10.93
C LEU A 237 -5.72 -4.44 9.67
N SER A 238 -4.41 -4.13 9.62
CA SER A 238 -3.79 -3.34 8.54
C SER A 238 -4.10 -3.85 7.14
N SER A 239 -4.05 -5.17 6.91
CA SER A 239 -4.38 -5.74 5.61
C SER A 239 -5.87 -5.58 5.27
N SER A 240 -6.76 -5.81 6.23
CA SER A 240 -8.20 -5.59 6.03
C SER A 240 -8.52 -4.11 5.76
N ILE A 241 -7.85 -3.18 6.45
CA ILE A 241 -7.99 -1.74 6.21
C ILE A 241 -7.62 -1.41 4.76
N GLY A 242 -6.50 -1.96 4.27
CA GLY A 242 -6.07 -1.80 2.88
C GLY A 242 -7.12 -2.32 1.89
N TRP A 243 -7.63 -3.54 2.08
CA TRP A 243 -8.63 -4.12 1.18
C TRP A 243 -9.97 -3.39 1.18
N LEU A 244 -10.39 -2.81 2.31
CA LEU A 244 -11.58 -1.96 2.35
C LEU A 244 -11.39 -0.67 1.55
N GLU A 245 -10.22 -0.05 1.64
CA GLU A 245 -9.91 1.16 0.88
C GLU A 245 -9.81 0.87 -0.62
N VAL A 246 -9.20 -0.26 -1.01
CA VAL A 246 -9.22 -0.75 -2.39
C VAL A 246 -10.64 -0.93 -2.90
N GLY A 247 -11.49 -1.65 -2.14
CA GLY A 247 -12.88 -1.90 -2.55
C GLY A 247 -13.69 -0.62 -2.70
N LYS A 248 -13.43 0.38 -1.84
CA LYS A 248 -14.05 1.71 -1.95
C LYS A 248 -13.61 2.43 -3.22
N GLN A 249 -12.31 2.45 -3.51
CA GLN A 249 -11.77 3.12 -4.70
C GLN A 249 -12.20 2.43 -6.00
N ILE A 250 -12.30 1.10 -6.03
CA ILE A 250 -12.87 0.36 -7.18
C ILE A 250 -14.31 0.82 -7.43
N ALA A 251 -15.15 0.82 -6.39
CA ALA A 251 -16.54 1.25 -6.53
C ALA A 251 -16.66 2.72 -6.97
N GLU A 252 -15.80 3.62 -6.46
CA GLU A 252 -15.74 5.02 -6.90
C GLU A 252 -15.32 5.13 -8.37
N ASN A 253 -14.33 4.36 -8.82
CA ASN A 253 -13.87 4.34 -10.20
C ASN A 253 -14.96 3.84 -11.16
N GLU A 254 -15.70 2.79 -10.78
CA GLU A 254 -16.82 2.28 -11.58
C GLU A 254 -17.92 3.34 -11.76
N ILE A 255 -18.23 4.10 -10.71
CA ILE A 255 -19.19 5.23 -10.78
C ILE A 255 -18.67 6.32 -11.72
N VAL A 256 -17.40 6.69 -11.61
CA VAL A 256 -16.77 7.71 -12.46
C VAL A 256 -16.79 7.28 -13.94
N ILE A 257 -16.45 6.03 -14.23
CA ILE A 257 -16.48 5.47 -15.59
C ILE A 257 -17.90 5.45 -16.14
N ALA A 258 -18.88 5.02 -15.35
CA ALA A 258 -20.29 5.01 -15.74
C ALA A 258 -20.82 6.42 -16.05
N GLN A 259 -20.38 7.43 -15.29
CA GLN A 259 -20.76 8.83 -15.49
C GLN A 259 -20.03 9.51 -16.65
N ALA A 260 -18.77 9.14 -16.91
CA ALA A 260 -17.96 9.74 -17.97
C ALA A 260 -18.40 9.32 -19.38
N GLY A 261 -19.17 8.22 -19.50
CA GLY A 261 -19.46 7.60 -20.79
C GLY A 261 -18.21 7.00 -21.41
N THR A 262 -18.35 5.86 -22.10
CA THR A 262 -17.24 5.10 -22.66
C THR A 262 -16.57 5.84 -23.83
N GLN A 263 -15.77 6.86 -23.54
CA GLN A 263 -14.88 7.53 -24.47
C GLN A 263 -13.60 7.86 -23.72
N PRO A 264 -12.54 7.02 -23.79
CA PRO A 264 -11.22 7.54 -23.53
C PRO A 264 -11.01 8.68 -24.53
N SER A 265 -10.99 9.91 -24.03
CA SER A 265 -10.65 11.09 -24.80
C SER A 265 -9.27 10.85 -25.41
N ALA A 266 -9.25 10.37 -26.66
CA ALA A 266 -8.11 10.50 -27.53
C ALA A 266 -7.90 12.01 -27.69
N SER A 267 -7.05 12.58 -26.83
CA SER A 267 -6.66 13.97 -26.88
C SER A 267 -6.08 14.21 -28.26
N ARG A 268 -6.87 14.79 -29.17
CA ARG A 268 -6.40 15.26 -30.48
C ARG A 268 -5.22 16.20 -30.20
N PRO A 269 -4.05 16.00 -30.81
CA PRO A 269 -2.92 16.88 -30.57
C PRO A 269 -3.29 18.28 -31.10
N GLY A 270 -3.44 19.24 -30.19
CA GLY A 270 -3.63 20.64 -30.54
C GLY A 270 -2.43 21.17 -31.32
N LEU A 271 -2.61 22.29 -32.03
CA LEU A 271 -1.61 22.92 -32.90
C LEU A 271 -0.26 23.19 -32.19
N VAL A 272 -0.29 23.41 -30.87
CA VAL A 272 0.88 23.56 -29.98
C VAL A 272 1.72 22.27 -29.91
N SER A 273 1.09 21.10 -29.96
CA SER A 273 1.77 19.79 -29.99
C SER A 273 2.57 19.60 -31.26
N ALA A 274 2.02 19.99 -32.43
CA ALA A 274 2.70 19.80 -33.72
C ALA A 274 3.97 20.66 -33.84
N VAL A 275 3.93 21.92 -33.38
CA VAL A 275 5.10 22.82 -33.37
C VAL A 275 6.15 22.36 -32.37
N PHE A 276 5.73 21.92 -31.17
CA PHE A 276 6.63 21.35 -30.18
C PHE A 276 7.30 20.05 -30.68
N GLN A 277 6.57 19.26 -31.46
CA GLN A 277 7.06 18.01 -32.06
C GLN A 277 8.02 18.26 -33.24
N MET A 278 7.81 19.30 -34.04
CA MET A 278 8.81 19.71 -35.05
C MET A 278 10.08 20.27 -34.40
N CYS A 279 9.96 21.17 -33.42
CA CYS A 279 11.13 21.72 -32.74
C CYS A 279 11.93 20.64 -32.00
N SER A 280 11.24 19.68 -31.37
CA SER A 280 11.90 18.55 -30.72
C SER A 280 12.61 17.64 -31.72
N THR A 281 12.08 17.42 -32.93
CA THR A 281 12.79 16.63 -33.96
C THR A 281 14.08 17.28 -34.46
N ILE A 282 14.09 18.61 -34.63
CA ILE A 282 15.29 19.35 -35.07
C ILE A 282 16.35 19.35 -33.97
N PHE A 283 15.95 19.67 -32.74
CA PHE A 283 16.82 19.61 -31.57
C PHE A 283 17.38 18.19 -31.38
N TRP A 284 16.54 17.17 -31.54
CA TRP A 284 16.94 15.77 -31.41
C TRP A 284 17.96 15.36 -32.47
N ARG A 285 17.75 15.75 -33.74
CA ARG A 285 18.70 15.48 -34.82
C ARG A 285 20.05 16.17 -34.56
N ALA A 286 20.04 17.42 -34.09
CA ALA A 286 21.26 18.12 -33.69
C ALA A 286 21.96 17.42 -32.51
N TRP A 287 21.20 16.93 -31.54
CA TRP A 287 21.72 16.18 -30.40
C TRP A 287 22.44 14.89 -30.84
N LEU A 288 21.87 14.13 -31.79
CA LEU A 288 22.50 12.89 -32.28
C LEU A 288 23.83 13.11 -33.01
N ILE A 289 24.07 14.31 -33.57
CA ILE A 289 25.36 14.70 -34.17
C ILE A 289 26.42 14.96 -33.10
N THR A 290 26.00 15.28 -31.88
CA THR A 290 26.91 15.59 -30.76
C THR A 290 27.79 14.37 -30.43
N PRO A 291 29.10 14.57 -30.16
CA PRO A 291 30.00 13.49 -29.80
C PRO A 291 29.48 12.61 -28.67
N GLN A 292 29.71 11.30 -28.78
CA GLN A 292 29.19 10.29 -27.88
C GLN A 292 29.59 10.50 -26.41
N PHE A 293 30.80 11.00 -26.13
CA PHE A 293 31.25 11.28 -24.77
C PHE A 293 30.41 12.39 -24.09
N ILE A 294 29.97 13.40 -24.84
CA ILE A 294 29.11 14.49 -24.33
C ILE A 294 27.71 13.94 -24.04
N ARG A 295 27.16 13.15 -24.97
CA ARG A 295 25.86 12.49 -24.81
C ARG A 295 25.84 11.60 -23.57
N LEU A 296 26.85 10.75 -23.40
CA LEU A 296 26.99 9.86 -22.24
C LEU A 296 27.11 10.62 -20.92
N SER A 297 27.93 11.67 -20.89
CA SER A 297 28.06 12.52 -19.70
C SER A 297 26.71 13.12 -19.32
N THR A 298 25.98 13.62 -20.31
CA THR A 298 24.64 14.21 -20.12
C THR A 298 23.63 13.18 -19.61
N TYR A 299 23.60 11.97 -20.18
CA TYR A 299 22.73 10.89 -19.71
C TYR A 299 23.06 10.47 -18.27
N LYS A 300 24.35 10.45 -17.90
CA LYS A 300 24.77 10.17 -16.52
C LYS A 300 24.34 11.28 -15.55
N VAL A 301 24.40 12.54 -15.96
CA VAL A 301 23.90 13.69 -15.16
C VAL A 301 22.38 13.61 -15.02
N LEU A 302 21.64 13.43 -16.12
CA LEU A 302 20.18 13.26 -16.10
C LEU A 302 19.75 12.07 -15.25
N ARG A 303 20.54 10.98 -15.25
CA ARG A 303 20.28 9.82 -14.39
C ARG A 303 20.38 10.18 -12.91
N LYS A 304 21.37 10.98 -12.50
CA LYS A 304 21.49 11.47 -11.12
C LYS A 304 20.30 12.37 -10.74
N ILE A 305 19.92 13.28 -11.63
CA ILE A 305 18.76 14.16 -11.44
C ILE A 305 17.48 13.31 -11.33
N GLY A 306 17.27 12.38 -12.24
CA GLY A 306 16.12 11.48 -12.26
C GLY A 306 16.05 10.60 -11.01
N HIS A 307 17.18 10.10 -10.52
CA HIS A 307 17.23 9.35 -9.26
C HIS A 307 16.84 10.21 -8.06
N HIS A 308 17.22 11.48 -8.04
CA HIS A 308 16.80 12.42 -7.00
C HIS A 308 15.31 12.78 -7.08
N LEU A 309 14.78 12.96 -8.29
CA LEU A 309 13.38 13.36 -8.50
C LEU A 309 12.39 12.20 -8.35
N TYR A 310 12.76 11.01 -8.79
CA TYR A 310 11.84 9.88 -8.95
C TYR A 310 12.24 8.62 -8.16
N GLY A 311 13.41 8.63 -7.52
CA GLY A 311 13.97 7.47 -6.83
C GLY A 311 14.54 6.40 -7.78
N GLY A 312 14.75 5.19 -7.24
CA GLY A 312 15.13 4.02 -8.02
C GLY A 312 13.95 3.43 -8.79
N THR A 313 14.23 2.83 -9.96
CA THR A 313 13.27 1.94 -10.64
C THR A 313 13.40 0.51 -10.11
N SER A 314 12.46 -0.36 -10.45
CA SER A 314 12.47 -1.79 -10.08
C SER A 314 13.67 -2.59 -10.63
N SER A 315 14.42 -2.01 -11.57
CA SER A 315 15.71 -2.53 -12.04
C SER A 315 16.80 -1.47 -11.88
N LEU A 316 17.98 -1.88 -11.39
CA LEU A 316 19.19 -1.05 -11.32
C LEU A 316 19.72 -0.66 -12.70
N ALA A 317 19.35 -1.44 -13.73
CA ALA A 317 19.71 -1.19 -15.11
C ALA A 317 18.83 -0.12 -15.77
N VAL A 318 17.66 0.17 -15.22
CA VAL A 318 16.73 1.17 -15.76
C VAL A 318 16.81 2.44 -14.90
N SER A 319 16.56 3.59 -15.49
CA SER A 319 16.46 4.85 -14.74
C SER A 319 15.50 5.78 -15.44
N ARG A 320 14.51 6.28 -14.69
CA ARG A 320 13.61 7.33 -15.16
C ARG A 320 14.36 8.65 -15.18
N LEU A 321 14.32 9.32 -16.32
CA LEU A 321 14.92 10.63 -16.52
C LEU A 321 13.83 11.72 -16.55
N PRO A 322 14.21 13.00 -16.41
CA PRO A 322 13.30 14.11 -16.70
C PRO A 322 12.71 14.04 -18.12
N PHE A 323 11.64 14.80 -18.35
CA PHE A 323 10.96 14.91 -19.66
C PHE A 323 10.29 13.61 -20.16
N GLY A 324 10.01 12.68 -19.24
CA GLY A 324 9.38 11.41 -19.60
C GLY A 324 10.30 10.49 -20.40
N LEU A 325 11.62 10.59 -20.19
CA LEU A 325 12.62 9.73 -20.82
C LEU A 325 13.04 8.59 -19.88
N TYR A 326 13.56 7.52 -20.45
CA TYR A 326 14.14 6.41 -19.71
C TYR A 326 15.51 6.05 -20.28
N LEU A 327 16.44 5.74 -19.39
CA LEU A 327 17.76 5.24 -19.72
C LEU A 327 17.86 3.79 -19.26
N LYS A 328 18.22 2.88 -20.17
CA LYS A 328 18.53 1.49 -19.84
C LYS A 328 20.00 1.22 -20.09
N ALA A 329 20.68 0.63 -19.12
CA ALA A 329 22.06 0.18 -19.23
C ALA A 329 22.08 -1.33 -19.39
N THR A 330 22.72 -1.82 -20.45
CA THR A 330 22.86 -3.25 -20.71
C THR A 330 24.28 -3.55 -21.18
N ASN A 331 24.81 -4.70 -20.78
CA ASN A 331 26.15 -5.14 -21.19
C ASN A 331 26.12 -5.65 -22.63
N GLU A 332 25.08 -6.42 -22.99
CA GLU A 332 24.84 -6.95 -24.32
C GLU A 332 23.32 -7.02 -24.55
N GLY A 333 22.82 -6.49 -25.67
CA GLY A 333 21.41 -6.61 -26.04
C GLY A 333 20.66 -5.32 -26.37
N ALA A 334 21.30 -4.14 -26.32
CA ALA A 334 20.63 -2.88 -26.68
C ALA A 334 20.15 -2.87 -28.15
N PHE A 335 20.92 -3.48 -29.05
CA PHE A 335 20.52 -3.64 -30.45
C PHE A 335 19.36 -4.64 -30.61
N ASN A 336 19.40 -5.75 -29.87
CA ASN A 336 18.32 -6.74 -29.88
C ASN A 336 17.02 -6.14 -29.34
N GLU A 337 17.09 -5.39 -28.25
CA GLU A 337 15.94 -4.69 -27.67
C GLU A 337 15.38 -3.64 -28.65
N ARG A 338 16.24 -2.86 -29.32
CA ARG A 338 15.81 -1.93 -30.36
C ARG A 338 15.09 -2.64 -31.51
N ASN A 339 15.70 -3.70 -32.06
CA ASN A 339 15.12 -4.45 -33.17
C ASN A 339 13.78 -5.10 -32.76
N ALA A 340 13.67 -5.60 -31.52
CA ALA A 340 12.43 -6.13 -30.98
C ALA A 340 11.35 -5.05 -30.86
N LEU A 341 11.68 -3.86 -30.32
CA LEU A 341 10.75 -2.74 -30.23
C LEU A 341 10.27 -2.27 -31.61
N ASP A 342 11.16 -2.26 -32.60
CA ASP A 342 10.82 -1.88 -33.98
C ASP A 342 9.90 -2.92 -34.64
N LEU A 343 10.13 -4.21 -34.37
CA LEU A 343 9.26 -5.31 -34.83
C LEU A 343 7.87 -5.19 -34.19
N VAL A 344 7.79 -5.04 -32.86
CA VAL A 344 6.50 -4.89 -32.16
C VAL A 344 5.75 -3.65 -32.67
N ARG A 345 6.43 -2.52 -32.85
CA ARG A 345 5.80 -1.30 -33.41
C ARG A 345 5.24 -1.50 -34.82
N LYS A 346 5.89 -2.36 -35.62
CA LYS A 346 5.50 -2.59 -37.02
C LYS A 346 4.33 -3.56 -37.15
N TYR A 347 4.28 -4.59 -36.30
CA TYR A 347 3.34 -5.70 -36.45
C TYR A 347 2.23 -5.74 -35.40
N THR A 348 2.22 -4.82 -34.43
CA THR A 348 1.18 -4.76 -33.40
C THR A 348 0.75 -3.31 -33.17
N SER A 349 -0.42 -3.12 -32.56
CA SER A 349 -0.87 -1.81 -32.10
C SER A 349 -0.44 -1.51 -30.65
N VAL A 350 0.38 -2.38 -30.05
CA VAL A 350 0.91 -2.21 -28.68
C VAL A 350 1.68 -0.88 -28.58
N PRO A 351 1.38 -0.02 -27.59
CA PRO A 351 2.19 1.16 -27.33
C PRO A 351 3.58 0.73 -26.82
N VAL A 352 4.62 0.93 -27.63
CA VAL A 352 6.00 0.62 -27.27
C VAL A 352 6.87 1.88 -27.15
N PRO A 353 7.84 1.91 -26.20
CA PRO A 353 8.83 2.98 -26.13
C PRO A 353 9.52 3.21 -27.47
N CYS A 354 9.74 4.47 -27.84
CA CYS A 354 10.55 4.84 -28.99
C CYS A 354 12.01 4.90 -28.58
N VAL A 355 12.88 4.18 -29.29
CA VAL A 355 14.32 4.28 -29.11
C VAL A 355 14.78 5.59 -29.73
N LEU A 356 15.35 6.46 -28.90
CA LEU A 356 15.81 7.77 -29.31
C LEU A 356 17.31 7.75 -29.60
N ASP A 357 18.10 7.08 -28.75
CA ASP A 357 19.56 7.01 -28.88
C ASP A 357 20.15 5.67 -28.40
N LEU A 358 21.33 5.36 -28.93
CA LEU A 358 22.23 4.32 -28.48
C LEU A 358 23.62 4.93 -28.24
N ALA A 359 24.14 4.78 -27.03
CA ALA A 359 25.48 5.25 -26.68
C ALA A 359 26.19 4.19 -25.83
N ALA A 360 27.45 3.90 -26.10
CA ALA A 360 28.23 2.91 -25.36
C ALA A 360 29.44 3.53 -24.66
N ASP A 361 29.79 3.03 -23.48
CA ASP A 361 31.12 3.20 -22.91
C ASP A 361 31.86 1.85 -22.87
N SER A 362 33.05 1.82 -22.28
CA SER A 362 33.88 0.60 -22.23
C SER A 362 33.26 -0.54 -21.41
N ARG A 363 32.14 -0.31 -20.71
CA ARG A 363 31.52 -1.27 -19.81
C ARG A 363 30.05 -1.55 -20.14
N ASN A 364 29.31 -0.57 -20.65
CA ASN A 364 27.87 -0.68 -20.88
C ASN A 364 27.44 -0.02 -22.18
N THR A 365 26.40 -0.57 -22.78
CA THR A 365 25.58 0.10 -23.79
C THR A 365 24.35 0.71 -23.13
N TYR A 366 24.09 1.97 -23.44
CA TYR A 366 22.96 2.75 -22.96
C TYR A 366 21.93 2.92 -24.08
N LEU A 367 20.70 2.53 -23.79
CA LEU A 367 19.53 2.70 -24.63
C LEU A 367 18.66 3.81 -24.03
N LEU A 368 18.55 4.93 -24.74
CA LEU A 368 17.66 6.02 -24.37
C LEU A 368 16.31 5.83 -25.08
N THR A 369 15.23 5.78 -24.31
CA THR A 369 13.88 5.61 -24.84
C THR A 369 12.93 6.69 -24.34
N THR A 370 11.84 6.89 -25.07
CA THR A 370 10.66 7.57 -24.50
C THR A 370 10.05 6.73 -23.39
N GLY A 371 9.34 7.38 -22.47
CA GLY A 371 8.48 6.74 -21.50
C GLY A 371 7.10 6.49 -22.10
N LEU A 372 6.47 5.40 -21.66
CA LEU A 372 5.04 5.21 -21.84
C LEU A 372 4.27 6.06 -20.83
N ARG A 373 3.06 6.49 -21.21
CA ARG A 373 2.15 7.15 -20.28
C ARG A 373 1.61 6.13 -19.27
N GLY A 374 1.27 6.61 -18.08
CA GLY A 374 0.70 5.79 -17.00
C GLY A 374 1.72 5.36 -15.96
N TYR A 375 1.29 4.42 -15.12
CA TYR A 375 2.09 3.82 -14.04
C TYR A 375 2.33 2.34 -14.33
N PRO A 376 3.43 1.75 -13.83
CA PRO A 376 3.64 0.32 -13.93
C PRO A 376 2.47 -0.44 -13.30
N LEU A 377 1.93 -1.42 -14.03
CA LEU A 377 0.79 -2.23 -13.57
C LEU A 377 1.05 -2.85 -12.19
N SER A 378 2.29 -3.28 -11.93
CA SER A 378 2.70 -3.85 -10.65
C SER A 378 2.49 -2.94 -9.43
N ARG A 379 2.28 -1.63 -9.62
CA ARG A 379 1.97 -0.68 -8.54
C ARG A 379 0.48 -0.55 -8.24
N ALA A 380 -0.38 -1.13 -9.07
CA ALA A 380 -1.82 -0.96 -9.00
C ALA A 380 -2.60 -2.26 -9.27
N MET A 381 -1.95 -3.43 -9.25
CA MET A 381 -2.62 -4.72 -9.51
C MET A 381 -3.78 -4.95 -8.54
N ASP A 382 -3.58 -4.61 -7.28
CA ASP A 382 -4.62 -4.71 -6.24
C ASP A 382 -5.83 -3.81 -6.51
N MET A 383 -5.70 -2.78 -7.37
CA MET A 383 -6.76 -1.84 -7.70
C MET A 383 -7.64 -2.29 -8.87
N LEU A 384 -7.27 -3.38 -9.55
CA LEU A 384 -8.03 -3.88 -10.69
C LEU A 384 -9.26 -4.63 -10.20
N SER A 385 -10.45 -4.19 -10.61
CA SER A 385 -11.66 -5.00 -10.48
C SER A 385 -11.59 -6.24 -11.40
N ASP A 386 -12.47 -7.21 -11.17
CA ASP A 386 -12.60 -8.37 -12.07
C ASP A 386 -12.96 -7.92 -13.50
N ARG A 387 -13.72 -6.82 -13.62
CA ARG A 387 -14.02 -6.20 -14.90
C ARG A 387 -12.79 -5.58 -15.54
N ASP A 388 -11.98 -4.82 -14.80
CA ASP A 388 -10.73 -4.24 -15.31
C ASP A 388 -9.77 -5.33 -15.79
N CYS A 389 -9.74 -6.48 -15.11
CA CYS A 389 -8.96 -7.64 -15.53
C CYS A 389 -9.43 -8.19 -16.89
N HIS A 390 -10.74 -8.35 -17.08
CA HIS A 390 -11.30 -8.77 -18.37
C HIS A 390 -11.01 -7.74 -19.47
N GLU A 391 -11.23 -6.44 -19.20
CA GLU A 391 -10.95 -5.37 -20.15
C GLU A 391 -9.45 -5.29 -20.52
N LEU A 392 -8.56 -5.55 -19.55
CA LEU A 392 -7.12 -5.65 -19.79
C LEU A 392 -6.79 -6.83 -20.72
N VAL A 393 -7.38 -8.01 -20.47
CA VAL A 393 -7.18 -9.20 -21.33
C VAL A 393 -7.67 -8.92 -22.74
N ASP A 394 -8.87 -8.38 -22.90
CA ASP A 394 -9.45 -8.01 -24.19
C ASP A 394 -8.56 -6.98 -24.91
N GLN A 395 -8.08 -5.96 -24.19
CA GLN A 395 -7.17 -4.97 -24.74
C GLN A 395 -5.85 -5.62 -25.20
N MET A 396 -5.26 -6.50 -24.40
CA MET A 396 -4.02 -7.20 -24.76
C MET A 396 -4.20 -8.09 -25.99
N GLN A 397 -5.34 -8.79 -26.13
CA GLN A 397 -5.66 -9.59 -27.30
C GLN A 397 -5.87 -8.72 -28.55
N SER A 398 -6.52 -7.57 -28.39
CA SER A 398 -6.75 -6.61 -29.49
C SER A 398 -5.46 -6.03 -30.06
N PHE A 399 -4.36 -6.02 -29.29
CA PHE A 399 -3.10 -5.49 -29.78
C PHE A 399 -2.36 -6.40 -30.77
N ILE A 400 -2.63 -7.69 -30.72
CA ILE A 400 -1.96 -8.73 -31.52
C ILE A 400 -2.85 -9.20 -32.69
N SER A 401 -4.15 -8.93 -32.61
CA SER A 401 -5.13 -9.16 -33.68
C SER A 401 -4.98 -8.13 -34.79
#